data_AF-B9V931-F1
#
_entry.id   AF-B9V931-F1
#
_cell.length_a   1.000
_cell.length_b   1.000
_cell.length_c   1.000
_cell.angle_alpha   90.00
_cell.angle_beta   90.00
_cell.angle_gamma   90.00
#
_symmetry.space_group_name_H-M   'P 1'
#
loop_
_entity.id
_entity.type
_entity.pdbx_description
1 polymer ?
#
loop_
_entity_poly.entity_id
_entity_poly.type
_entity_poly.pdbx_seq_one_letter_code
_entity_poly.pdbx_strand_id
1 'polypeptide(L)'
;VGCIDCHMGVNKDHGQHQTELKMPDAAACGQCHVKQFAERESERDTFTWPQGQWPKGHPSHALSYKANIKTAVWAAMDQREVAEGCTFCHTTQNTCNSCHTRNEFSAAEARKPRACSTCHNGVDYNESENYLLSKHGTVFQTRGDKWDWSTQLSDALEKGGMNAPTCQFCHMEYQGQFTHNMVRKVRWAFEPTPKIADNLHHPWFQGRKDAWVGTCSNCHSDSFSRAYLDSMDKGVMSGIKITEESRSVVLKLHNDGLLPGQKTNR
;
A
#
# COMPACT_ATOMS: atom_id res chain seq x y z
N VAL A 1 -6.58 -7.00 27.70
CA VAL A 1 -7.08 -7.59 26.44
C VAL A 1 -6.57 -9.01 26.35
N GLY A 2 -7.40 -9.98 26.74
CA GLY A 2 -7.13 -11.41 26.64
C GLY A 2 -7.86 -12.05 25.45
N CYS A 3 -7.82 -13.39 25.37
CA CYS A 3 -8.42 -14.15 24.29
C CYS A 3 -9.92 -13.84 24.12
N ILE A 4 -10.66 -13.83 25.24
CA ILE A 4 -12.11 -13.64 25.25
C ILE A 4 -12.54 -12.25 24.77
N ASP A 5 -11.73 -11.21 25.05
CA ASP A 5 -12.00 -9.82 24.62
C ASP A 5 -12.10 -9.73 23.09
N CYS A 6 -11.17 -10.37 22.39
CA CYS A 6 -11.11 -10.34 20.94
C CYS A 6 -12.05 -11.36 20.31
N HIS A 7 -12.04 -12.60 20.84
CA HIS A 7 -12.69 -13.75 20.19
C HIS A 7 -14.13 -13.99 20.64
N MET A 8 -14.66 -13.31 21.66
CA MET A 8 -16.05 -13.46 22.10
C MET A 8 -16.71 -12.11 22.43
N GLY A 9 -15.94 -11.10 22.83
CA GLY A 9 -16.40 -9.72 23.04
C GLY A 9 -15.63 -9.01 24.15
N VAL A 10 -15.41 -7.70 23.98
CA VAL A 10 -14.65 -6.86 24.93
C VAL A 10 -15.29 -6.89 26.32
N ASN A 11 -14.48 -7.12 27.34
CA ASN A 11 -14.86 -7.24 28.75
C ASN A 11 -15.82 -8.40 29.08
N LYS A 12 -15.91 -9.43 28.22
CA LYS A 12 -16.58 -10.68 28.59
C LYS A 12 -15.73 -11.48 29.57
N ASP A 13 -16.41 -12.13 30.51
CA ASP A 13 -15.83 -13.01 31.53
C ASP A 13 -16.02 -14.50 31.18
N HIS A 14 -17.11 -14.85 30.47
CA HIS A 14 -17.38 -16.19 29.95
C HIS A 14 -18.11 -16.15 28.60
N GLY A 15 -18.15 -17.30 27.90
CA GLY A 15 -18.86 -17.45 26.63
C GLY A 15 -18.88 -18.89 26.13
N GLN A 16 -19.86 -19.22 25.29
CA GLN A 16 -20.00 -20.56 24.71
C GLN A 16 -19.07 -20.75 23.50
N HIS A 17 -18.05 -21.61 23.63
CA HIS A 17 -17.02 -21.79 22.60
C HIS A 17 -17.60 -22.19 21.22
N GLN A 18 -18.65 -23.00 21.17
CA GLN A 18 -19.22 -23.49 19.90
C GLN A 18 -20.00 -22.41 19.13
N THR A 19 -20.56 -21.42 19.83
CA THR A 19 -21.53 -20.48 19.24
C THR A 19 -21.09 -19.02 19.30
N GLU A 20 -20.17 -18.66 20.21
CA GLU A 20 -19.75 -17.28 20.44
C GLU A 20 -18.32 -16.97 19.98
N LEU A 21 -17.52 -17.99 19.65
CA LEU A 21 -16.17 -17.80 19.15
C LEU A 21 -16.20 -17.16 17.75
N LYS A 22 -15.49 -16.06 17.58
CA LYS A 22 -15.34 -15.33 16.31
C LYS A 22 -13.89 -15.02 15.99
N MET A 23 -13.61 -14.80 14.72
CA MET A 23 -12.37 -14.17 14.28
C MET A 23 -12.50 -12.64 14.45
N PRO A 24 -11.55 -11.97 15.13
CA PRO A 24 -11.59 -10.52 15.28
C PRO A 24 -11.34 -9.84 13.93
N ASP A 25 -12.33 -9.11 13.44
CA ASP A 25 -12.22 -8.25 12.27
C ASP A 25 -11.70 -6.86 12.65
N ALA A 26 -11.54 -5.98 11.67
CA ALA A 26 -11.07 -4.62 11.88
C ALA A 26 -12.01 -3.81 12.80
N ALA A 27 -13.32 -4.09 12.77
CA ALA A 27 -14.29 -3.42 13.64
C ALA A 27 -14.14 -3.86 15.10
N ALA A 28 -13.84 -5.14 15.36
CA ALA A 28 -13.51 -5.64 16.69
C ALA A 28 -12.28 -4.93 17.27
N CYS A 29 -11.23 -4.73 16.46
CA CYS A 29 -10.07 -3.93 16.86
C CYS A 29 -10.44 -2.45 17.12
N GLY A 30 -11.31 -1.89 16.27
CA GLY A 30 -11.79 -0.51 16.31
C GLY A 30 -12.62 -0.16 17.55
N GLN A 31 -13.11 -1.14 18.33
CA GLN A 31 -13.79 -0.89 19.60
C GLN A 31 -12.87 -0.24 20.64
N CYS A 32 -11.57 -0.54 20.59
CA CYS A 32 -10.55 0.05 21.46
C CYS A 32 -9.64 1.01 20.70
N HIS A 33 -9.26 0.68 19.46
CA HIS A 33 -8.33 1.45 18.64
C HIS A 33 -9.07 2.37 17.67
N VAL A 34 -9.99 3.19 18.20
CA VAL A 34 -10.87 4.07 17.42
C VAL A 34 -10.09 4.99 16.49
N LYS A 35 -8.99 5.58 16.98
CA LYS A 35 -8.14 6.48 16.19
C LYS A 35 -7.56 5.76 14.97
N GLN A 36 -6.87 4.64 15.17
CA GLN A 36 -6.21 3.89 14.08
C GLN A 36 -7.23 3.33 13.08
N PHE A 37 -8.36 2.85 13.58
CA PHE A 37 -9.46 2.40 12.74
C PHE A 37 -10.01 3.54 11.87
N ALA A 38 -10.31 4.69 12.47
CA ALA A 38 -10.81 5.86 11.74
C ALA A 38 -9.79 6.42 10.73
N GLU A 39 -8.50 6.46 11.10
CA GLU A 39 -7.41 6.84 10.19
C GLU A 39 -7.39 5.94 8.96
N ARG A 40 -7.45 4.61 9.14
CA ARG A 40 -7.52 3.67 8.01
C ARG A 40 -8.80 3.88 7.19
N GLU A 41 -9.98 3.94 7.82
CA GLU A 41 -11.24 4.13 7.09
C GLU A 41 -11.26 5.45 6.30
N SER A 42 -10.56 6.49 6.76
CA SER A 42 -10.46 7.77 6.06
C SER A 42 -9.80 7.68 4.67
N GLU A 43 -9.11 6.59 4.34
CA GLU A 43 -8.60 6.34 2.99
C GLU A 43 -9.73 6.29 1.95
N ARG A 44 -10.95 5.92 2.35
CA ARG A 44 -12.14 5.94 1.48
C ARG A 44 -12.53 7.34 1.01
N ASP A 45 -12.23 8.34 1.81
CA ASP A 45 -12.72 9.71 1.64
C ASP A 45 -11.62 10.68 1.21
N THR A 46 -10.44 10.54 1.79
CA THR A 46 -9.28 11.41 1.51
C THR A 46 -8.62 11.15 0.15
N PHE A 47 -9.03 10.08 -0.55
CA PHE A 47 -8.43 9.67 -1.81
C PHE A 47 -9.43 9.60 -2.95
N THR A 48 -9.56 10.74 -3.63
CA THR A 48 -10.37 10.87 -4.85
C THR A 48 -9.49 11.38 -5.97
N TRP A 49 -9.47 10.65 -7.08
CA TRP A 49 -8.71 11.00 -8.27
C TRP A 49 -9.39 12.10 -9.07
N PRO A 50 -8.69 13.20 -9.40
CA PRO A 50 -9.33 14.38 -9.97
C PRO A 50 -9.86 14.18 -11.39
N GLN A 51 -9.39 13.17 -12.13
CA GLN A 51 -9.95 12.78 -13.43
C GLN A 51 -10.59 11.38 -13.39
N GLY A 52 -10.85 10.81 -12.22
CA GLY A 52 -11.39 9.45 -12.09
C GLY A 52 -10.44 8.40 -12.70
N GLN A 53 -9.14 8.51 -12.43
CA GLN A 53 -8.15 7.50 -12.82
C GLN A 53 -8.43 6.14 -12.16
N TRP A 54 -8.80 6.18 -10.88
CA TRP A 54 -9.29 5.02 -10.14
C TRP A 54 -10.66 5.32 -9.52
N PRO A 55 -11.45 4.27 -9.18
CA PRO A 55 -12.63 4.43 -8.36
C PRO A 55 -12.31 5.14 -7.04
N LYS A 56 -13.27 5.90 -6.50
CA LYS A 56 -13.11 6.61 -5.21
C LYS A 56 -12.58 5.66 -4.12
N GLY A 57 -11.59 6.12 -3.37
CA GLY A 57 -10.94 5.38 -2.29
C GLY A 57 -9.96 4.29 -2.76
N HIS A 58 -9.70 4.13 -4.06
CA HIS A 58 -8.75 3.15 -4.58
C HIS A 58 -7.51 3.80 -5.19
N PRO A 59 -6.36 3.10 -5.16
CA PRO A 59 -6.04 1.95 -4.30
C PRO A 59 -5.94 2.33 -2.81
N SER A 60 -6.34 1.43 -1.90
CA SER A 60 -6.20 1.64 -0.43
C SER A 60 -6.30 0.33 0.35
N HIS A 61 -5.80 0.33 1.59
CA HIS A 61 -6.00 -0.80 2.50
C HIS A 61 -7.44 -0.86 3.02
N ALA A 62 -8.15 0.26 3.10
CA ALA A 62 -9.58 0.29 3.44
C ALA A 62 -10.47 -0.46 2.44
N LEU A 63 -10.01 -0.65 1.20
CA LEU A 63 -10.77 -1.24 0.10
C LEU A 63 -10.07 -2.42 -0.57
N SER A 64 -8.99 -2.95 0.01
CA SER A 64 -8.17 -4.02 -0.58
C SER A 64 -8.97 -5.28 -0.89
N TYR A 65 -9.77 -5.78 0.06
CA TYR A 65 -10.59 -6.97 -0.14
C TYR A 65 -11.71 -6.72 -1.16
N LYS A 66 -12.36 -5.55 -1.10
CA LYS A 66 -13.39 -5.16 -2.07
C LYS A 66 -12.83 -5.11 -3.49
N ALA A 67 -11.61 -4.61 -3.67
CA ALA A 67 -10.92 -4.61 -4.96
C ALA A 67 -10.68 -6.05 -5.44
N ASN A 68 -10.16 -6.92 -4.57
CA ASN A 68 -9.90 -8.34 -4.88
C ASN A 68 -11.16 -9.08 -5.34
N ILE A 69 -12.24 -9.05 -4.54
CA ILE A 69 -13.46 -9.79 -4.88
C ILE A 69 -14.23 -9.23 -6.08
N LYS A 70 -13.93 -7.98 -6.49
CA LYS A 70 -14.48 -7.35 -7.69
C LYS A 70 -13.66 -7.60 -8.94
N THR A 71 -12.48 -8.19 -8.82
CA THR A 71 -11.68 -8.61 -9.97
C THR A 71 -12.40 -9.77 -10.67
N ALA A 72 -12.80 -9.58 -11.93
CA ALA A 72 -13.63 -10.54 -12.66
C ALA A 72 -13.01 -11.94 -12.71
N VAL A 73 -11.69 -12.05 -12.97
CA VAL A 73 -11.02 -13.35 -13.02
C VAL A 73 -10.98 -14.03 -11.65
N TRP A 74 -10.78 -13.27 -10.56
CA TRP A 74 -10.83 -13.83 -9.20
C TRP A 74 -12.23 -14.42 -8.90
N ALA A 75 -13.29 -13.75 -9.34
CA ALA A 75 -14.66 -14.21 -9.13
C ALA A 75 -15.04 -15.37 -10.06
N ALA A 76 -14.49 -15.43 -11.27
CA ALA A 76 -14.89 -16.38 -12.31
C ALA A 76 -14.04 -17.65 -12.38
N MET A 77 -12.80 -17.65 -11.89
CA MET A 77 -11.90 -18.79 -12.04
C MET A 77 -12.28 -19.97 -11.12
N ASP A 78 -12.16 -21.18 -11.66
CA ASP A 78 -12.45 -22.43 -10.93
C ASP A 78 -11.37 -22.76 -9.89
N GLN A 79 -10.11 -22.35 -10.11
CA GLN A 79 -8.98 -22.68 -9.25
C GLN A 79 -9.01 -21.82 -7.97
N ARG A 80 -9.90 -22.15 -7.03
CA ARG A 80 -10.17 -21.34 -5.85
C ARG A 80 -8.96 -21.18 -4.94
N GLU A 81 -8.12 -22.20 -4.80
CA GLU A 81 -6.88 -22.12 -4.01
C GLU A 81 -5.88 -21.14 -4.62
N VAL A 82 -5.87 -20.99 -5.96
CA VAL A 82 -5.05 -19.97 -6.63
C VAL A 82 -5.65 -18.58 -6.40
N ALA A 83 -6.97 -18.43 -6.54
CA ALA A 83 -7.67 -17.17 -6.26
C ALA A 83 -7.48 -16.73 -4.80
N GLU A 84 -7.41 -17.67 -3.85
CA GLU A 84 -7.18 -17.39 -2.44
C GLU A 84 -5.76 -16.89 -2.15
N GLY A 85 -4.79 -17.24 -3.01
CA GLY A 85 -3.48 -16.61 -3.04
C GLY A 85 -3.56 -15.08 -3.17
N CYS A 86 -4.43 -14.59 -4.05
CA CYS A 86 -4.71 -13.14 -4.18
C CYS A 86 -5.38 -12.61 -2.90
N THR A 87 -6.33 -13.36 -2.35
CA THR A 87 -7.05 -12.96 -1.13
C THR A 87 -6.10 -12.70 0.04
N PHE A 88 -5.07 -13.54 0.23
CA PHE A 88 -4.13 -13.39 1.35
C PHE A 88 -3.42 -12.03 1.37
N CYS A 89 -3.08 -11.47 0.21
CA CYS A 89 -2.51 -10.13 0.10
C CYS A 89 -3.53 -9.00 0.32
N HIS A 90 -4.83 -9.29 0.15
CA HIS A 90 -5.91 -8.32 0.15
C HIS A 90 -6.82 -8.40 1.39
N THR A 91 -6.30 -8.90 2.52
CA THR A 91 -7.08 -9.03 3.78
C THR A 91 -7.11 -7.78 4.65
N THR A 92 -6.29 -6.77 4.35
CA THR A 92 -6.13 -5.58 5.22
C THR A 92 -7.42 -4.83 5.48
N GLN A 93 -8.40 -4.87 4.56
CA GLN A 93 -9.75 -4.32 4.77
C GLN A 93 -10.46 -5.00 5.95
N ASN A 94 -10.34 -6.33 6.05
CA ASN A 94 -11.12 -7.18 6.94
C ASN A 94 -10.47 -7.34 8.31
N THR A 95 -9.14 -7.39 8.38
CA THR A 95 -8.39 -7.69 9.61
C THR A 95 -7.20 -6.74 9.78
N CYS A 96 -6.83 -6.45 11.04
CA CYS A 96 -5.73 -5.52 11.35
C CYS A 96 -4.37 -6.20 11.59
N ASN A 97 -4.23 -7.52 11.41
CA ASN A 97 -3.06 -8.28 11.82
C ASN A 97 -2.06 -8.58 10.68
N SER A 98 -2.11 -7.84 9.57
CA SER A 98 -1.21 -8.06 8.43
C SER A 98 0.18 -7.46 8.65
N CYS A 99 0.30 -6.36 9.44
CA CYS A 99 1.57 -5.67 9.68
C CYS A 99 2.14 -5.91 11.08
N HIS A 100 1.29 -5.86 12.12
CA HIS A 100 1.63 -6.25 13.49
C HIS A 100 0.91 -7.57 13.78
N THR A 101 1.63 -8.67 13.63
CA THR A 101 0.99 -9.97 13.46
C THR A 101 0.45 -10.52 14.77
N ARG A 102 -0.56 -11.38 14.64
CA ARG A 102 -1.06 -12.13 15.80
C ARG A 102 0.01 -13.13 16.27
N ASN A 103 0.15 -13.42 17.56
CA ASN A 103 -0.62 -12.89 18.70
C ASN A 103 0.15 -11.85 19.52
N GLU A 104 1.32 -11.40 19.04
CA GLU A 104 2.14 -10.41 19.74
C GLU A 104 1.63 -8.98 19.51
N PHE A 105 1.09 -8.68 18.33
CA PHE A 105 0.57 -7.37 17.94
C PHE A 105 1.59 -6.23 18.18
N SER A 106 2.86 -6.50 17.88
CA SER A 106 3.96 -5.58 18.15
C SER A 106 3.98 -4.41 17.16
N ALA A 107 3.82 -3.20 17.68
CA ALA A 107 4.00 -1.98 16.86
C ALA A 107 5.45 -1.85 16.33
N ALA A 108 6.43 -2.40 17.06
CA ALA A 108 7.83 -2.43 16.63
C ALA A 108 8.04 -3.36 15.44
N GLU A 109 7.35 -4.49 15.38
CA GLU A 109 7.29 -5.37 14.21
C GLU A 109 6.72 -4.61 13.00
N ALA A 110 5.55 -3.98 13.16
CA ALA A 110 4.87 -3.28 12.08
C ALA A 110 5.64 -2.08 11.52
N ARG A 111 6.62 -1.53 12.24
CA ARG A 111 7.47 -0.41 11.76
C ARG A 111 8.64 -0.87 10.89
N LYS A 112 8.95 -2.17 10.85
CA LYS A 112 10.04 -2.72 10.05
C LYS A 112 9.58 -2.93 8.60
N PRO A 113 10.39 -2.57 7.59
CA PRO A 113 10.07 -2.78 6.17
C PRO A 113 9.55 -4.16 5.80
N ARG A 114 10.05 -5.22 6.46
CA ARG A 114 9.65 -6.61 6.21
C ARG A 114 8.16 -6.89 6.47
N ALA A 115 7.48 -6.09 7.30
CA ALA A 115 6.05 -6.22 7.54
C ALA A 115 5.20 -5.93 6.28
N CYS A 116 5.74 -5.17 5.32
CA CYS A 116 5.07 -4.87 4.05
C CYS A 116 5.40 -5.90 2.95
N SER A 117 6.55 -6.56 3.06
CA SER A 117 7.16 -7.33 1.98
C SER A 117 6.35 -8.53 1.49
N THR A 118 5.49 -9.14 2.32
CA THR A 118 4.67 -10.28 1.89
C THR A 118 3.64 -9.89 0.83
N CYS A 119 3.16 -8.64 0.85
CA CYS A 119 2.13 -8.17 -0.08
C CYS A 119 2.69 -7.20 -1.12
N HIS A 120 3.71 -6.41 -0.78
CA HIS A 120 4.36 -5.44 -1.67
C HIS A 120 5.65 -6.00 -2.25
N ASN A 121 5.53 -6.99 -3.13
CA ASN A 121 6.63 -7.69 -3.80
C ASN A 121 6.17 -8.27 -5.15
N GLY A 122 7.09 -8.88 -5.88
CA GLY A 122 6.75 -9.76 -6.98
C GLY A 122 6.65 -9.05 -8.33
N VAL A 123 6.01 -9.70 -9.30
CA VAL A 123 6.16 -9.38 -10.72
C VAL A 123 5.47 -8.09 -11.15
N ASP A 124 4.33 -7.80 -10.55
CA ASP A 124 3.58 -6.59 -10.80
C ASP A 124 4.14 -5.47 -9.92
N TYR A 125 4.20 -5.61 -8.60
CA TYR A 125 4.62 -4.55 -7.67
C TYR A 125 5.86 -4.90 -6.82
N ASN A 126 7.05 -4.87 -7.44
CA ASN A 126 8.33 -5.20 -6.78
C ASN A 126 8.87 -4.13 -5.80
N GLU A 127 8.01 -3.50 -4.99
CA GLU A 127 8.41 -2.38 -4.13
C GLU A 127 9.37 -2.80 -3.01
N SER A 128 9.16 -3.98 -2.40
CA SER A 128 10.07 -4.51 -1.39
C SER A 128 11.46 -4.74 -1.96
N GLU A 129 11.56 -5.34 -3.15
CA GLU A 129 12.81 -5.58 -3.85
C GLU A 129 13.51 -4.26 -4.20
N ASN A 130 12.79 -3.32 -4.80
CA ASN A 130 13.33 -1.99 -5.13
C ASN A 130 13.81 -1.24 -3.88
N TYR A 131 13.05 -1.27 -2.79
CA TYR A 131 13.45 -0.65 -1.54
C TYR A 131 14.71 -1.30 -0.96
N LEU A 132 14.72 -2.63 -0.82
CA LEU A 132 15.84 -3.37 -0.21
C LEU A 132 17.12 -3.24 -1.03
N LEU A 133 17.03 -3.15 -2.36
CA LEU A 133 18.18 -2.92 -3.24
C LEU A 133 18.62 -1.45 -3.33
N SER A 134 17.79 -0.52 -2.86
CA SER A 134 18.16 0.90 -2.80
C SER A 134 19.19 1.18 -1.69
N LYS A 135 19.81 2.37 -1.72
CA LYS A 135 20.66 2.82 -0.61
C LYS A 135 19.89 2.99 0.70
N HIS A 136 18.63 3.40 0.67
CA HIS A 136 17.79 3.46 1.87
C HIS A 136 17.63 2.08 2.51
N GLY A 137 17.26 1.07 1.71
CA GLY A 137 17.12 -0.30 2.19
C GLY A 137 18.44 -0.95 2.59
N THR A 138 19.55 -0.60 1.93
CA THR A 138 20.89 -1.05 2.34
C THR A 138 21.26 -0.53 3.73
N VAL A 139 20.98 0.74 4.03
CA VAL A 139 21.23 1.30 5.38
C VAL A 139 20.34 0.64 6.41
N PHE A 140 19.05 0.43 6.12
CA PHE A 140 18.16 -0.34 6.99
C PHE A 140 18.70 -1.75 7.27
N GLN A 141 19.14 -2.49 6.25
CA GLN A 141 19.65 -3.85 6.42
C GLN A 141 20.95 -3.91 7.23
N THR A 142 21.77 -2.86 7.18
CA THR A 142 23.09 -2.84 7.82
C THR A 142 23.12 -2.16 9.19
N ARG A 143 22.07 -1.38 9.53
CA ARG A 143 22.02 -0.58 10.77
C ARG A 143 20.70 -0.70 11.52
N GLY A 144 19.68 -1.31 10.94
CA GLY A 144 18.34 -1.38 11.52
C GLY A 144 18.29 -2.17 12.83
N ASP A 145 19.28 -3.01 13.11
CA ASP A 145 19.47 -3.68 14.40
C ASP A 145 19.85 -2.72 15.54
N LYS A 146 20.40 -1.55 15.21
CA LYS A 146 20.81 -0.50 16.17
C LYS A 146 19.72 0.55 16.42
N TRP A 147 18.65 0.53 15.66
CA TRP A 147 17.53 1.48 15.81
C TRP A 147 16.58 0.99 16.90
N ASP A 148 16.01 1.93 17.66
CA ASP A 148 14.95 1.61 18.61
C ASP A 148 13.58 1.59 17.91
N TRP A 149 13.12 0.39 17.58
CA TRP A 149 11.82 0.17 16.95
C TRP A 149 10.62 0.34 17.89
N SER A 150 10.83 0.45 19.20
CA SER A 150 9.76 0.72 20.16
C SER A 150 9.26 2.17 20.09
N THR A 151 10.15 3.09 19.68
CA THR A 151 9.85 4.50 19.45
C THR A 151 8.82 4.71 18.34
N GLN A 152 7.91 5.68 18.53
CA GLN A 152 6.89 6.04 17.54
C GLN A 152 7.51 6.67 16.29
N LEU A 153 6.85 6.55 15.13
CA LEU A 153 7.38 7.05 13.85
C LEU A 153 7.71 8.55 13.87
N SER A 154 6.94 9.36 14.61
CA SER A 154 7.20 10.81 14.77
C SER A 154 8.57 11.12 15.38
N ASP A 155 9.07 10.22 16.22
CA ASP A 155 10.29 10.40 17.00
C ASP A 155 11.40 9.46 16.50
N ALA A 156 11.16 8.74 15.40
CA ALA A 156 12.02 7.64 14.98
C ALA A 156 13.39 8.10 14.51
N LEU A 157 13.51 9.31 13.94
CA LEU A 157 14.79 9.90 13.56
C LEU A 157 15.56 10.39 14.79
N GLU A 158 14.92 11.21 15.63
CA GLU A 158 15.58 11.89 16.76
C GLU A 158 15.85 10.95 17.95
N LYS A 159 14.85 10.17 18.37
CA LYS A 159 14.92 9.28 19.54
C LYS A 159 15.15 7.84 19.15
N GLY A 160 14.57 7.40 18.03
CA GLY A 160 14.72 6.04 17.51
C GLY A 160 16.08 5.77 16.86
N GLY A 161 16.86 6.83 16.57
CA GLY A 161 18.17 6.74 15.94
C GLY A 161 18.15 6.30 14.47
N MET A 162 16.97 6.32 13.82
CA MET A 162 16.84 5.99 12.41
C MET A 162 17.57 7.02 11.55
N ASN A 163 18.44 6.55 10.66
CA ASN A 163 19.20 7.39 9.72
C ASN A 163 19.02 6.98 8.25
N ALA A 164 17.96 6.22 7.97
CA ALA A 164 17.44 5.99 6.64
C ALA A 164 15.92 5.75 6.73
N PRO A 165 15.16 6.11 5.68
CA PRO A 165 13.72 5.94 5.69
C PRO A 165 13.32 4.47 5.55
N THR A 166 12.12 4.15 6.04
CA THR A 166 11.43 2.86 5.88
C THR A 166 10.13 3.04 5.09
N CYS A 167 9.51 1.94 4.69
CA CYS A 167 8.18 1.93 4.04
C CYS A 167 7.18 2.76 4.86
N GLN A 168 7.12 2.50 6.16
CA GLN A 168 6.21 3.12 7.11
C GLN A 168 6.51 4.59 7.30
N PHE A 169 7.79 4.95 7.48
CA PHE A 169 8.17 6.36 7.64
C PHE A 169 7.76 7.18 6.41
N CYS A 170 8.01 6.65 5.22
CA CYS A 170 7.67 7.34 3.98
C CYS A 170 6.15 7.39 3.73
N HIS A 171 5.42 6.30 3.92
CA HIS A 171 4.03 6.21 3.45
C HIS A 171 2.99 6.60 4.50
N MET A 172 3.28 6.47 5.80
CA MET A 172 2.35 6.88 6.86
C MET A 172 2.45 8.38 7.21
N GLU A 173 3.55 9.02 6.84
CA GLU A 173 3.78 10.45 7.04
C GLU A 173 2.94 11.29 6.07
N TYR A 174 2.36 12.37 6.58
CA TYR A 174 1.77 13.44 5.79
C TYR A 174 1.80 14.74 6.58
N GLN A 175 2.50 15.75 6.05
CA GLN A 175 2.62 17.08 6.66
C GLN A 175 3.13 17.03 8.12
N GLY A 176 4.13 16.20 8.38
CA GLY A 176 4.77 16.01 9.69
C GLY A 176 3.99 15.10 10.65
N GLN A 177 2.83 14.55 10.23
CA GLN A 177 2.00 13.68 11.06
C GLN A 177 2.01 12.25 10.53
N PHE A 178 1.97 11.26 11.43
CA PHE A 178 1.96 9.84 11.09
C PHE A 178 0.61 9.21 11.44
N THR A 179 -0.02 8.53 10.48
CA THR A 179 -1.36 7.93 10.64
C THR A 179 -1.48 6.61 9.89
N HIS A 180 -2.55 5.85 10.13
CA HIS A 180 -2.90 4.65 9.34
C HIS A 180 -3.51 4.97 7.96
N ASN A 181 -3.52 6.23 7.52
CA ASN A 181 -3.85 6.62 6.17
C ASN A 181 -2.57 6.81 5.34
N MET A 182 -2.34 5.91 4.37
CA MET A 182 -1.12 5.90 3.55
C MET A 182 -1.34 6.43 2.13
N VAL A 183 -2.56 6.82 1.78
CA VAL A 183 -2.93 7.15 0.39
C VAL A 183 -2.85 8.64 0.06
N ARG A 184 -2.63 9.51 1.05
CA ARG A 184 -2.66 10.98 0.89
C ARG A 184 -1.55 11.56 0.01
N LYS A 185 -0.47 10.81 -0.24
CA LYS A 185 0.64 11.24 -1.12
C LYS A 185 0.71 10.49 -2.44
N VAL A 186 -0.16 9.51 -2.68
CA VAL A 186 -0.14 8.69 -3.90
C VAL A 186 -0.35 9.58 -5.15
N ARG A 187 0.55 9.45 -6.13
CA ARG A 187 0.47 10.12 -7.45
C ARG A 187 0.37 9.11 -8.59
N TRP A 188 1.18 8.04 -8.54
CA TRP A 188 1.27 7.06 -9.63
C TRP A 188 0.45 5.78 -9.41
N ALA A 189 0.02 5.49 -8.17
CA ALA A 189 -0.83 4.33 -7.81
C ALA A 189 -0.36 2.97 -8.33
N PHE A 190 0.94 2.73 -8.30
CA PHE A 190 1.59 1.48 -8.70
C PHE A 190 1.46 1.14 -10.21
N GLU A 191 0.29 1.28 -10.83
CA GLU A 191 0.06 1.11 -12.26
C GLU A 191 0.11 2.47 -13.00
N PRO A 192 1.25 2.83 -13.61
CA PRO A 192 1.36 4.08 -14.35
C PRO A 192 0.56 4.00 -15.65
N THR A 193 -0.39 4.93 -15.83
CA THR A 193 -1.22 5.02 -17.05
C THR A 193 -1.01 6.36 -17.76
N PRO A 194 -1.27 6.46 -19.07
CA PRO A 194 -1.26 7.74 -19.80
C PRO A 194 -2.13 8.80 -19.13
N LYS A 195 -3.33 8.40 -18.66
CA LYS A 195 -4.25 9.28 -17.95
C LYS A 195 -3.67 9.90 -16.67
N ILE A 196 -2.77 9.19 -15.98
CA ILE A 196 -2.03 9.76 -14.85
C ILE A 196 -0.91 10.68 -15.36
N ALA A 197 -0.09 10.20 -16.30
CA ALA A 197 1.05 10.92 -16.85
C ALA A 197 0.67 12.29 -17.43
N ASP A 198 -0.43 12.34 -18.18
CA ASP A 198 -0.91 13.56 -18.83
C ASP A 198 -1.39 14.61 -17.83
N ASN A 199 -1.67 14.23 -16.58
CA ASN A 199 -2.24 15.10 -15.56
C ASN A 199 -1.27 15.47 -14.43
N LEU A 200 0.01 15.11 -14.49
CA LEU A 200 0.97 15.40 -13.40
C LEU A 200 1.10 16.90 -13.08
N HIS A 201 0.84 17.77 -14.06
CA HIS A 201 0.87 19.22 -13.89
C HIS A 201 -0.35 19.77 -13.11
N HIS A 202 -1.42 18.99 -12.97
CA HIS A 202 -2.62 19.41 -12.26
C HIS A 202 -2.33 19.67 -10.77
N PRO A 203 -2.92 20.72 -10.14
CA PRO A 203 -2.58 21.13 -8.76
C PRO A 203 -2.66 20.01 -7.73
N TRP A 204 -3.60 19.08 -7.88
CA TRP A 204 -3.72 17.90 -7.01
C TRP A 204 -2.46 17.02 -7.01
N PHE A 205 -1.83 16.81 -8.17
CA PHE A 205 -0.60 16.02 -8.27
C PHE A 205 0.61 16.79 -7.77
N GLN A 206 0.64 18.10 -7.99
CA GLN A 206 1.72 18.98 -7.50
C GLN A 206 1.70 19.10 -5.98
N GLY A 207 0.53 19.33 -5.36
CA GLY A 207 0.43 19.37 -3.89
C GLY A 207 0.84 18.05 -3.23
N ARG A 208 0.58 16.91 -3.87
CA ARG A 208 1.06 15.60 -3.40
C ARG A 208 2.55 15.40 -3.61
N LYS A 209 3.13 15.99 -4.66
CA LYS A 209 4.58 16.03 -4.87
C LYS A 209 5.25 16.87 -3.78
N ASP A 210 4.69 18.03 -3.45
CA ASP A 210 5.17 18.87 -2.36
C ASP A 210 5.09 18.14 -1.01
N ALA A 211 4.03 17.37 -0.77
CA ALA A 211 3.94 16.51 0.41
C ALA A 211 5.07 15.46 0.46
N TRP A 212 5.43 14.85 -0.67
CA TRP A 212 6.61 13.96 -0.75
C TRP A 212 7.92 14.70 -0.50
N VAL A 213 8.08 15.90 -1.07
CA VAL A 213 9.26 16.74 -0.83
C VAL A 213 9.38 17.06 0.66
N GLY A 214 8.26 17.35 1.35
CA GLY A 214 8.23 17.52 2.81
C GLY A 214 8.77 16.30 3.57
N THR A 215 8.39 15.08 3.16
CA THR A 215 8.94 13.85 3.72
C THR A 215 10.45 13.74 3.48
N CYS A 216 10.90 13.96 2.25
CA CYS A 216 12.31 13.88 1.88
C CYS A 216 13.17 14.94 2.62
N SER A 217 12.57 16.08 2.95
CA SER A 217 13.21 17.21 3.63
C SER A 217 13.59 16.93 5.08
N ASN A 218 13.17 15.80 5.64
CA ASN A 218 13.71 15.31 6.91
C ASN A 218 15.20 14.94 6.82
N CYS A 219 15.75 14.71 5.62
CA CYS A 219 17.15 14.30 5.44
C CYS A 219 17.86 14.99 4.26
N HIS A 220 17.13 15.36 3.21
CA HIS A 220 17.69 15.93 1.98
C HIS A 220 17.24 17.38 1.78
N SER A 221 17.98 18.15 0.98
CA SER A 221 17.49 19.48 0.59
C SER A 221 16.24 19.37 -0.28
N ASP A 222 15.43 20.43 -0.30
CA ASP A 222 14.29 20.56 -1.22
C ASP A 222 14.73 20.36 -2.67
N SER A 223 15.83 20.98 -3.08
CA SER A 223 16.37 20.87 -4.44
C SER A 223 16.74 19.44 -4.85
N PHE A 224 17.40 18.68 -3.97
CA PHE A 224 17.74 17.29 -4.23
C PHE A 224 16.48 16.44 -4.36
N SER A 225 15.53 16.63 -3.44
CA SER A 225 14.28 15.89 -3.39
C SER A 225 13.45 16.11 -4.66
N ARG A 226 13.32 17.37 -5.10
CA ARG A 226 12.60 17.71 -6.34
C ARG A 226 13.28 17.15 -7.57
N ALA A 227 14.60 17.29 -7.68
CA ALA A 227 15.35 16.77 -8.82
C ALA A 227 15.18 15.24 -8.97
N TYR A 228 15.22 14.50 -7.86
CA TYR A 228 15.02 13.05 -7.88
C TYR A 228 13.58 12.67 -8.26
N LEU A 229 12.57 13.35 -7.70
CA LEU A 229 11.17 13.12 -8.04
C LEU A 229 10.83 13.53 -9.48
N ASP A 230 11.45 14.57 -10.04
CA ASP A 230 11.35 14.93 -11.45
C ASP A 230 11.95 13.84 -12.36
N SER A 231 13.09 13.30 -11.97
CA SER A 231 13.72 12.19 -12.69
C SER A 231 12.84 10.94 -12.67
N MET A 232 12.26 10.60 -11.51
CA MET A 232 11.29 9.52 -11.37
C MET A 232 10.08 9.73 -12.30
N ASP A 233 9.45 10.90 -12.27
CA ASP A 233 8.29 11.20 -13.11
C ASP A 233 8.63 11.02 -14.61
N LYS A 234 9.78 11.54 -15.07
CA LYS A 234 10.24 11.41 -16.47
C LYS A 234 10.55 9.96 -16.87
N GLY A 235 11.16 9.20 -15.95
CA GLY A 235 11.47 7.78 -16.16
C GLY A 235 10.20 6.95 -16.36
N VAL A 236 9.20 7.16 -15.49
CA VAL A 236 7.89 6.51 -15.61
C VAL A 236 7.21 6.87 -16.93
N MET A 237 7.18 8.16 -17.30
CA MET A 237 6.61 8.59 -18.59
C MET A 237 7.29 7.95 -19.80
N SER A 238 8.61 7.78 -19.74
CA SER A 238 9.37 7.11 -20.80
C SER A 238 8.99 5.62 -20.92
N GLY A 239 8.80 4.94 -19.79
CA GLY A 239 8.33 3.54 -19.76
C GLY A 239 6.89 3.38 -20.30
N ILE A 240 5.99 4.31 -19.96
CA ILE A 240 4.63 4.34 -20.52
C ILE A 240 4.68 4.44 -22.04
N LYS A 241 5.52 5.33 -22.59
CA LYS A 241 5.64 5.53 -24.03
C LYS A 241 6.00 4.23 -24.76
N ILE A 242 7.00 3.50 -24.26
CA ILE A 242 7.43 2.21 -24.84
C ILE A 242 6.28 1.18 -24.78
N THR A 243 5.55 1.17 -23.66
CA THR A 243 4.42 0.25 -23.45
C THR A 243 3.28 0.55 -24.42
N GLU A 244 2.90 1.81 -24.60
CA GLU A 244 1.82 2.22 -25.51
C GLU A 244 2.18 2.03 -26.99
N GLU A 245 3.45 2.29 -27.37
CA GLU A 245 3.95 1.97 -28.70
C GLU A 245 3.83 0.47 -29.00
N SER A 246 4.25 -0.38 -28.07
CA SER A 246 4.13 -1.84 -28.18
C SER A 246 2.67 -2.31 -28.22
N ARG A 247 1.83 -1.72 -27.37
CA ARG A 247 0.39 -1.99 -27.29
C ARG A 247 -0.33 -1.68 -28.60
N SER A 248 0.05 -0.61 -29.29
CA SER A 248 -0.57 -0.21 -30.56
C SER A 248 -0.46 -1.29 -31.64
N VAL A 249 0.68 -2.00 -31.69
CA VAL A 249 0.92 -3.10 -32.63
C VAL A 249 0.00 -4.28 -32.31
N VAL A 250 -0.06 -4.70 -31.05
CA VAL A 250 -0.90 -5.82 -30.61
C VAL A 250 -2.39 -5.51 -30.79
N LEU A 251 -2.82 -4.28 -30.49
CA LEU A 251 -4.19 -3.84 -30.71
C LEU A 251 -4.57 -3.85 -32.19
N LYS A 252 -3.66 -3.44 -33.09
CA LYS A 252 -3.92 -3.52 -34.53
C LYS A 252 -4.08 -4.97 -34.99
N LEU A 253 -3.19 -5.87 -34.56
CA LEU A 253 -3.31 -7.30 -34.85
C LEU A 253 -4.64 -7.87 -34.35
N HIS A 254 -5.06 -7.47 -33.15
CA HIS A 254 -6.36 -7.85 -32.60
C HIS A 254 -7.51 -7.32 -33.46
N ASN A 255 -7.52 -6.04 -33.81
CA ASN A 255 -8.60 -5.44 -34.58
C ASN A 255 -8.72 -6.03 -36.00
N ASP A 256 -7.59 -6.38 -36.62
CA ASP A 256 -7.54 -6.99 -37.95
C ASP A 256 -7.89 -8.50 -37.92
N GLY A 257 -8.03 -9.07 -36.72
CA GLY A 257 -8.33 -10.50 -36.55
C GLY A 257 -7.14 -11.39 -36.89
N LEU A 258 -5.92 -10.92 -36.64
CA LEU A 258 -4.65 -11.54 -37.03
C LEU A 258 -3.91 -12.17 -35.84
N LEU A 259 -4.47 -12.12 -34.62
CA LEU A 259 -3.87 -12.87 -33.52
C LEU A 259 -4.01 -14.38 -33.77
N PRO A 260 -3.01 -15.19 -33.38
CA PRO A 260 -3.08 -16.64 -33.53
C PRO A 260 -4.33 -17.20 -32.84
N GLY A 261 -5.19 -17.87 -33.61
CA GLY A 261 -6.45 -18.44 -33.11
C GLY A 261 -7.67 -17.52 -33.14
N GLN A 262 -7.51 -16.22 -33.43
CA GLN A 262 -8.58 -15.22 -33.26
C GLN A 262 -9.90 -15.51 -34.00
N LYS A 263 -9.82 -16.20 -35.13
CA LYS A 263 -10.99 -16.56 -35.94
C LYS A 263 -11.36 -18.03 -35.85
N THR A 264 -10.56 -18.84 -35.16
CA THR A 264 -10.65 -20.30 -35.24
C THR A 264 -10.73 -20.99 -33.89
N ASN A 265 -10.13 -20.43 -32.84
CA ASN A 265 -10.04 -21.07 -31.53
C ASN A 265 -9.89 -20.10 -30.34
N ARG A 266 -9.99 -18.76 -30.55
CA ARG A 266 -10.15 -17.68 -29.57
C ARG A 266 -9.74 -16.34 -30.15
#